data_AF-A0A7X8ZYU0-F1
#
_entry.id   AF-A0A7X8ZYU0-F1
#
_cell.length_a   1.000
_cell.length_b   1.000
_cell.length_c   1.000
_cell.angle_alpha   90.00
_cell.angle_beta   90.00
_cell.angle_gamma   90.00
#
_symmetry.space_group_name_H-M   'P 1'
#
loop_
_entity.id
_entity.type
_entity.pdbx_description
1 polymer ?
#
loop_
_entity_poly.entity_id
_entity_poly.type
_entity_poly.pdbx_seq_one_letter_code
_entity_poly.pdbx_strand_id
1 'polypeptide(L)' 'MTEPRYRTAEILAQLEHVDQQRPAEELATYEHVLAQLTELLNAPEEHGPGGV' A
#
# COMPACT_ATOMS: atom_id res chain seq x y z
N MET A 1 -2.66 -13.93 -9.92
CA MET A 1 -1.49 -13.14 -9.51
C MET A 1 -1.87 -11.69 -9.69
N THR A 2 -2.03 -10.95 -8.59
CA THR A 2 -2.50 -9.56 -8.65
C THR A 2 -1.28 -8.67 -8.85
N GLU A 3 -1.19 -8.01 -10.01
CA GLU A 3 -0.04 -7.17 -10.35
C GLU A 3 0.19 -6.07 -9.30
N PRO A 4 1.46 -5.74 -8.97
CA PRO A 4 1.79 -4.76 -7.94
C PRO A 4 1.12 -3.39 -8.17
N ARG A 5 0.88 -3.01 -9.43
CA ARG A 5 0.11 -1.81 -9.81
C ARG A 5 -1.34 -1.83 -9.33
N TYR A 6 -2.00 -2.98 -9.41
CA TYR A 6 -3.37 -3.15 -8.92
C TYR A 6 -3.40 -3.04 -7.40
N ARG A 7 -2.42 -3.66 -6.72
CA ARG A 7 -2.29 -3.57 -5.26
C ARG A 7 -2.00 -2.15 -4.77
N THR A 8 -1.19 -1.37 -5.49
CA THR A 8 -0.98 0.06 -5.18
C THR A 8 -2.29 0.85 -5.30
N ALA A 9 -3.09 0.62 -6.34
CA ALA A 9 -4.36 1.31 -6.51
C ALA A 9 -5.35 1.01 -5.38
N GLU A 10 -5.43 -0.25 -4.94
CA GLU A 10 -6.25 -0.65 -3.79
C GLU A 10 -5.81 -0.01 -2.48
N ILE A 11 -4.50 0.12 -2.26
CA ILE A 11 -3.95 0.80 -1.08
C ILE A 11 -4.29 2.29 -1.09
N LEU A 12 -4.15 2.95 -2.25
CA LEU A 12 -4.46 4.38 -2.38
C LEU A 12 -5.97 4.69 -2.29
N ALA A 13 -6.84 3.76 -2.71
CA ALA A 13 -8.28 3.92 -2.57
C ALA A 13 -8.73 4.07 -1.10
N GLN A 14 -7.95 3.56 -0.14
CA GLN A 14 -8.24 3.73 1.29
C GLN A 14 -8.07 5.18 1.78
N LEU A 15 -7.39 6.03 1.01
CA LEU A 15 -7.27 7.46 1.28
C LEU A 15 -8.44 8.27 0.73
N GLU A 16 -9.35 7.66 -0.05
CA GLU A 16 -10.55 8.35 -0.50
C GLU A 16 -11.42 8.72 0.70
N HIS A 17 -11.83 9.99 0.77
CA HIS A 17 -12.67 10.54 1.83
C HIS A 17 -12.05 10.51 3.24
N VAL A 18 -10.72 10.34 3.37
CA VAL A 18 -10.05 10.38 4.68
C VAL A 18 -10.25 11.73 5.37
N ASP A 19 -10.43 12.80 4.61
CA ASP A 19 -10.75 14.16 5.06
C ASP A 19 -12.12 14.28 5.76
N GLN A 20 -12.99 13.30 5.56
CA GLN A 20 -14.32 13.24 6.17
C GLN A 20 -14.34 12.48 7.50
N GLN A 21 -13.23 11.83 7.87
CA GLN A 21 -13.11 11.06 9.09
C GLN A 21 -12.79 11.97 10.29
N ARG A 22 -12.88 11.42 11.51
CA ARG A 22 -12.40 12.14 12.69
C ARG A 22 -10.86 12.13 12.70
N PRO A 23 -10.19 13.13 13.31
CA PRO A 23 -8.72 13.22 13.26
C PRO A 23 -7.97 11.96 13.72
N ALA A 24 -8.50 11.22 14.70
CA ALA A 24 -7.89 9.97 15.17
C ALA A 24 -8.03 8.82 14.16
N GLU A 25 -9.13 8.79 13.40
CA GLU A 25 -9.38 7.80 12.35
C GLU A 25 -8.53 8.12 11.12
N GLU A 26 -8.46 9.41 10.74
CA GLU A 26 -7.59 9.91 9.67
C GLU A 26 -6.13 9.51 9.90
N LEU A 27 -5.61 9.75 11.12
CA LEU A 27 -4.24 9.38 11.47
C LEU A 27 -4.01 7.86 11.35
N ALA A 28 -4.94 7.07 11.86
CA ALA A 28 -4.86 5.61 11.78
C ALA A 28 -4.90 5.10 10.33
N THR A 29 -5.70 5.73 9.46
CA THR A 29 -5.74 5.41 8.03
C THR A 29 -4.42 5.74 7.35
N TYR A 30 -3.79 6.88 7.64
CA TYR A 30 -2.48 7.20 7.09
C TYR A 30 -1.39 6.22 7.55
N GLU A 31 -1.35 5.89 8.85
CA GLU A 31 -0.39 4.93 9.40
C GLU A 31 -0.55 3.55 8.76
N HIS A 32 -1.79 3.10 8.55
CA HIS A 32 -2.08 1.83 7.90
C HIS A 32 -1.64 1.80 6.43
N VAL A 33 -2.00 2.83 5.65
CA VAL A 33 -1.62 2.94 4.24
C VAL A 33 -0.10 3.02 4.08
N LEU A 34 0.58 3.77 4.96
CA LEU A 34 2.04 3.86 4.97
C LEU A 34 2.69 2.49 5.23
N ALA A 35 2.16 1.71 6.18
CA ALA A 35 2.65 0.37 6.47
C ALA A 35 2.50 -0.55 5.24
N GLN A 36 1.33 -0.55 4.61
CA GLN A 36 1.07 -1.39 3.42
C GLN A 36 1.96 -1.03 2.23
N LEU A 37 2.19 0.27 1.98
CA LEU A 37 3.11 0.72 0.93
C LEU A 37 4.56 0.34 1.25
N THR A 38 4.95 0.45 2.52
CA THR A 38 6.28 0.03 2.98
C THR A 38 6.48 -1.46 2.76
N GLU A 39 5.50 -2.30 3.11
CA GLU A 39 5.55 -3.73 2.84
C GLU A 39 5.63 -4.03 1.34
N LEU A 40 4.87 -3.31 0.52
CA LEU A 40 4.88 -3.49 -0.93
C LEU A 40 6.25 -3.15 -1.54
N LEU A 41 6.88 -2.07 -1.08
CA LEU A 41 8.18 -1.61 -1.58
C LEU A 41 9.35 -2.46 -1.08
N ASN A 42 9.23 -3.04 0.11
CA ASN A 42 10.24 -3.93 0.69
C ASN A 42 9.98 -5.41 0.38
N ALA A 43 8.89 -5.73 -0.33
CA ALA A 43 8.64 -7.09 -0.78
C ALA A 43 9.85 -7.51 -1.63
N PRO A 44 10.50 -8.65 -1.31
CA PRO A 44 11.63 -9.11 -2.09
C PRO A 44 11.15 -9.26 -3.54
N GLU A 45 11.85 -8.62 -4.47
CA GLU A 45 11.66 -8.90 -5.88
C GLU A 45 11.87 -10.40 -6.03
N GLU A 46 10.81 -11.15 -6.36
CA GLU A 46 10.95 -12.51 -6.87
C GLU A 46 11.77 -12.40 -8.16
N HIS A 47 13.10 -12.39 -8.02
CA HIS A 47 14.02 -12.56 -9.12
C HIS A 47 13.64 -13.90 -9.74
N GLY A 48 12.89 -13.83 -10.85
CA GLY A 48 12.67 -14.97 -11.72
C GLY A 48 14.03 -15.60 -12.06
N PRO A 49 14.07 -16.91 -12.34
CA PRO A 49 15.31 -17.64 -12.57
C PRO A 49 16.05 -17.07 -13.78
N GLY A 50 16.97 -16.13 -13.55
CA GLY A 50 17.65 -15.40 -14.62
C GLY A 50 18.71 -14.40 -14.15
N GLY A 51 19.14 -14.44 -12.88
CA GLY A 51 20.25 -13.63 -12.38
C GLY A 51 21.55 -14.43 -12.33
N VAL A 52 22.26 -14.45 -13.47
CA VAL A 52 23.63 -14.97 -13.77
C VAL A 52 23.92 -16.46 -13.63
#